data_AF-A0A3B9SXF1-F1
#
_entry.id   AF-A0A3B9SXF1-F1
#
_cell.length_a   1.000
_cell.length_b   1.000
_cell.length_c   1.000
_cell.angle_alpha   90.00
_cell.angle_beta   90.00
_cell.angle_gamma   90.00
#
_symmetry.space_group_name_H-M   'P 1'
#
loop_
_entity.id
_entity.type
_entity.pdbx_description
1 polymer ?
#
loop_
_entity_poly.entity_id
_entity_poly.type
_entity_poly.pdbx_seq_one_letter_code
_entity_poly.pdbx_strand_id
1 'polypeptide(L)'
;MFIILSDVIHGGERVQVKTTDDQIYEFCNSHPEIIVAYLFGSQATGKSGLLSDIDLAFLLADPLSNENYFRYGYKAHLTSELIKLFSNNDIDVVILNDAPPLLRFQVVYHGQVIFSRSEKERLAFHVKVFNEYQDFRPFLAVQNQYFVRRLREKVSRYSSR
;
A
#
# COMPACT_ATOMS: atom_id res chain seq x y z
N MET A 1 5.11 -20.41 -1.20
CA MET A 1 5.95 -21.37 -1.93
C MET A 1 5.92 -21.01 -3.40
N PHE A 2 7.09 -20.90 -4.03
CA PHE A 2 7.41 -20.35 -5.36
C PHE A 2 7.32 -18.81 -5.40
N ILE A 3 8.37 -18.05 -5.74
CA ILE A 3 9.31 -18.26 -6.85
C ILE A 3 10.72 -18.71 -6.39
N ILE A 4 11.31 -19.52 -7.26
CA ILE A 4 12.49 -20.35 -7.11
C ILE A 4 13.76 -19.50 -7.09
N LEU A 5 14.70 -19.88 -6.22
CA LEU A 5 16.14 -19.60 -6.34
C LEU A 5 16.60 -19.88 -7.78
N SER A 6 16.83 -18.84 -8.56
CA SER A 6 17.71 -18.94 -9.71
C SER A 6 18.99 -18.19 -9.39
N ASP A 7 19.90 -18.91 -8.73
CA ASP A 7 21.32 -18.57 -8.70
C ASP A 7 21.84 -18.60 -10.15
N VAL A 8 21.91 -17.44 -10.81
CA VAL A 8 22.57 -17.32 -12.12
C VAL A 8 24.04 -17.09 -11.88
N ILE A 9 24.84 -18.14 -12.01
CA ILE A 9 26.29 -18.08 -11.95
C ILE A 9 26.81 -17.53 -13.28
N HIS A 10 27.31 -16.30 -13.28
CA HIS A 10 28.17 -15.77 -14.35
C HIS A 10 29.42 -15.15 -13.73
N GLY A 11 30.58 -15.76 -13.96
CA GLY A 11 31.86 -15.04 -13.90
C GLY A 11 32.42 -14.65 -12.53
N GLY A 12 32.22 -15.42 -11.46
CA GLY A 12 33.07 -15.35 -10.27
C GLY A 12 32.89 -14.15 -9.32
N GLU A 13 31.97 -13.22 -9.60
CA GLU A 13 31.54 -12.18 -8.66
C GLU A 13 30.16 -12.54 -8.09
N ARG A 14 30.07 -12.65 -6.75
CA ARG A 14 28.78 -12.72 -6.04
C ARG A 14 28.13 -11.34 -6.12
N VAL A 15 27.38 -11.07 -7.18
CA VAL A 15 26.48 -9.91 -7.20
C VAL A 15 25.30 -10.26 -6.29
N GLN A 16 25.26 -9.70 -5.09
CA GLN A 16 24.03 -9.66 -4.28
C GLN A 16 23.03 -8.79 -5.05
N VAL A 17 22.16 -9.42 -5.84
CA VAL A 17 20.96 -8.74 -6.32
C VAL A 17 20.13 -8.44 -5.08
N LYS A 18 20.10 -7.17 -4.63
CA LYS A 18 19.23 -6.75 -3.54
C LYS A 18 17.79 -7.06 -3.94
N THR A 19 17.06 -7.73 -3.07
CA THR A 19 15.64 -8.00 -3.29
C THR A 19 14.88 -6.67 -3.24
N THR A 20 13.74 -6.57 -3.92
CA THR A 20 12.85 -5.40 -3.83
C THR A 20 12.55 -5.03 -2.37
N ASP A 21 12.31 -6.03 -1.52
CA ASP A 21 12.09 -5.86 -0.08
C ASP A 21 13.29 -5.23 0.64
N ASP A 22 14.53 -5.60 0.28
CA ASP A 22 15.75 -5.03 0.86
C ASP A 22 15.90 -3.55 0.49
N GLN A 23 15.55 -3.18 -0.75
CA GLN A 23 15.59 -1.79 -1.20
C GLN A 23 14.56 -0.93 -0.45
N ILE A 24 13.35 -1.47 -0.23
CA ILE A 24 12.29 -0.81 0.55
C ILE A 24 12.74 -0.66 2.01
N TYR A 25 13.36 -1.70 2.57
CA TYR A 25 13.85 -1.67 3.95
C TYR A 25 14.89 -0.58 4.17
N GLU A 26 15.88 -0.48 3.28
CA GLU A 26 16.89 0.58 3.33
C GLU A 26 16.29 1.98 3.12
N PHE A 27 15.36 2.11 2.17
CA PHE A 27 14.61 3.35 1.97
C PHE A 27 13.86 3.77 3.24
N CYS A 28 13.21 2.84 3.93
CA CYS A 28 12.52 3.16 5.19
C CYS A 28 13.50 3.52 6.31
N ASN A 29 14.72 2.96 6.32
CA ASN A 29 15.74 3.34 7.29
C ASN A 29 16.26 4.77 7.09
N SER A 30 16.34 5.25 5.84
CA SER A 30 16.74 6.63 5.55
C SER A 30 15.64 7.67 5.86
N HIS A 31 14.42 7.21 6.12
CA HIS A 31 13.24 8.03 6.45
C HIS A 31 12.79 7.75 7.90
N PRO A 32 13.35 8.45 8.91
CA PRO A 32 13.05 8.21 10.33
C PRO A 32 11.57 8.40 10.70
N GLU A 33 10.83 9.18 9.92
CA GLU A 33 9.40 9.44 10.06
C GLU A 33 8.52 8.25 9.69
N ILE A 34 9.03 7.30 8.90
CA ILE A 34 8.30 6.10 8.53
C ILE A 34 8.30 5.15 9.74
N ILE A 35 7.11 4.88 10.26
CA ILE A 35 6.88 3.95 11.38
C ILE A 35 6.63 2.55 10.86
N VAL A 36 5.84 2.42 9.78
CA VAL A 36 5.50 1.13 9.18
C VAL A 36 5.37 1.29 7.67
N ALA A 37 5.87 0.31 6.91
CA ALA A 37 5.60 0.18 5.49
C ALA A 37 4.86 -1.14 5.20
N TYR A 38 3.82 -1.05 4.39
CA TYR A 38 3.03 -2.18 3.92
C TYR A 38 3.13 -2.26 2.40
N LEU A 39 3.36 -3.46 1.89
CA LEU A 39 3.06 -3.82 0.52
C LEU A 39 1.62 -4.32 0.46
N PHE A 40 0.77 -3.70 -0.35
CA PHE A 40 -0.63 -4.08 -0.46
C PHE A 40 -1.03 -4.26 -1.93
N GLY A 41 -2.32 -4.34 -2.22
CA GLY A 41 -2.81 -4.48 -3.59
C GLY A 41 -2.72 -5.90 -4.15
N SER A 42 -2.84 -6.01 -5.47
CA SER A 42 -2.98 -7.30 -6.17
C SER A 42 -1.79 -8.25 -5.96
N GLN A 43 -0.62 -7.71 -5.61
CA GLN A 43 0.60 -8.46 -5.30
C GLN A 43 0.53 -9.20 -3.96
N ALA A 44 -0.28 -8.75 -2.98
CA ALA A 44 -0.48 -9.47 -1.73
C ALA A 44 -1.23 -10.81 -1.89
N THR A 45 -1.75 -11.11 -3.09
CA THR A 45 -2.55 -12.32 -3.39
C THR A 45 -1.88 -13.34 -4.31
N GLY A 46 -0.59 -13.18 -4.64
CA GLY A 46 0.22 -14.23 -5.27
C GLY A 46 -0.04 -14.52 -6.75
N LYS A 47 -0.53 -13.54 -7.52
CA LYS A 47 -0.70 -13.65 -8.98
C LYS A 47 0.28 -12.74 -9.71
N SER A 48 1.53 -13.18 -9.81
CA SER A 48 2.61 -12.39 -10.41
C SER A 48 2.43 -12.12 -11.91
N GLY A 49 2.66 -10.87 -12.30
CA GLY A 49 3.41 -10.50 -13.49
C GLY A 49 4.74 -9.87 -13.08
N LEU A 50 5.84 -10.19 -13.78
CA LEU A 50 7.23 -9.80 -13.47
C LEU A 50 7.54 -8.28 -13.55
N LEU A 51 6.54 -7.42 -13.74
CA LEU A 51 6.71 -5.97 -13.97
C LEU A 51 5.64 -5.09 -13.31
N SER A 52 4.67 -5.63 -12.55
CA SER A 52 3.42 -4.92 -12.28
C SER A 52 3.34 -4.23 -10.91
N ASP A 53 3.01 -2.94 -10.95
CA ASP A 53 2.39 -2.07 -9.94
C ASP A 53 2.80 -2.32 -8.47
N ILE A 54 3.80 -1.58 -7.99
CA ILE A 54 4.23 -1.61 -6.58
C ILE A 54 3.30 -0.70 -5.76
N ASP A 55 2.38 -1.29 -5.01
CA ASP A 55 1.47 -0.57 -4.10
C ASP A 55 2.04 -0.52 -2.68
N LEU A 56 2.57 0.64 -2.28
CA LEU A 56 3.21 0.84 -0.98
C LEU A 56 2.41 1.80 -0.10
N ALA A 57 2.16 1.40 1.14
CA ALA A 57 1.51 2.25 2.12
C ALA A 57 2.41 2.50 3.32
N PHE A 58 2.46 3.75 3.77
CA PHE A 58 3.31 4.18 4.87
C PHE A 58 2.48 4.76 5.99
N LEU A 59 2.75 4.30 7.22
CA LEU A 59 2.32 4.97 8.45
C LEU A 59 3.45 5.88 8.91
N LEU A 60 3.15 7.16 9.10
CA LEU A 60 4.10 8.19 9.47
C LEU A 60 3.92 8.64 10.92
N ALA A 61 5.01 9.07 11.54
CA ALA A 61 4.97 9.73 12.84
C ALA A 61 4.16 11.03 12.76
N ASP A 62 3.26 11.23 13.72
CA ASP A 62 2.25 12.29 13.76
C ASP A 62 2.76 13.74 13.52
N PRO A 63 3.98 14.15 13.91
CA PRO A 63 4.46 15.52 13.64
C PRO A 63 4.77 15.83 12.18
N LEU A 64 4.97 14.81 11.33
CA LEU A 64 5.45 14.94 9.94
C LEU A 64 4.37 14.60 8.90
N SER A 65 3.14 14.34 9.34
CA SER A 65 1.93 14.42 8.51
C SER A 65 1.62 15.86 8.07
N ASN A 66 2.28 16.86 8.66
CA ASN A 66 2.16 18.26 8.28
C ASN A 66 2.75 18.50 6.87
N GLU A 67 1.89 18.47 5.87
CA GLU A 67 2.15 18.69 4.44
C GLU A 67 2.91 20.00 4.13
N ASN A 68 3.05 20.91 5.09
CA ASN A 68 3.64 22.24 4.94
C ASN A 68 5.15 22.26 4.65
N TYR A 69 5.87 21.13 4.81
CA TYR A 69 7.29 21.05 4.48
C TYR A 69 7.56 20.76 2.99
N PHE A 70 6.60 20.19 2.27
CA PHE A 70 6.78 19.76 0.88
C PHE A 70 5.79 20.47 -0.03
N ARG A 71 6.31 21.21 -1.02
CA ARG A 71 5.52 22.04 -1.97
C ARG A 71 4.34 21.30 -2.62
N TYR A 72 4.46 19.99 -2.80
CA TYR A 72 3.47 19.13 -3.45
C TYR A 72 2.94 18.02 -2.52
N GLY A 73 3.16 18.15 -1.20
CA GLY A 73 2.86 17.13 -0.20
C GLY A 73 3.93 16.04 -0.11
N TYR A 74 3.95 15.38 1.04
CA TYR A 74 4.97 14.35 1.35
C TYR A 74 4.76 13.05 0.56
N LYS A 75 3.51 12.69 0.24
CA LYS A 75 3.19 11.58 -0.67
C LYS A 75 3.96 11.71 -2.00
N ALA A 76 3.90 12.87 -2.64
CA ALA A 76 4.56 13.10 -3.93
C ALA A 76 6.09 13.02 -3.83
N HIS A 77 6.65 13.45 -2.70
CA HIS A 77 8.08 13.32 -2.42
C HIS A 77 8.51 11.86 -2.36
N LEU A 78 7.85 11.05 -1.53
CA LEU A 78 8.10 9.61 -1.42
C LEU A 78 7.93 8.89 -2.75
N THR A 79 6.84 9.19 -3.50
CA THR A 79 6.62 8.62 -4.83
C THR A 79 7.80 8.92 -5.77
N SER A 80 8.29 10.16 -5.80
CA SER A 80 9.41 10.53 -6.68
C SER A 80 10.70 9.79 -6.34
N GLU A 81 11.00 9.59 -5.06
CA GLU A 81 12.19 8.86 -4.64
C GLU A 81 12.09 7.36 -4.89
N LEU A 82 10.92 6.76 -4.65
CA LEU A 82 10.67 5.36 -4.96
C LEU A 82 10.74 5.09 -6.46
N ILE A 83 10.18 5.97 -7.30
CA ILE A 83 10.29 5.86 -8.77
C ILE A 83 11.75 5.85 -9.20
N LYS A 84 12.59 6.74 -8.62
CA LYS A 84 14.03 6.76 -8.89
C LYS A 84 14.74 5.50 -8.40
N LEU A 85 14.36 4.99 -7.23
CA LEU A 85 14.95 3.80 -6.61
C LEU A 85 14.69 2.54 -7.45
N PHE A 86 13.47 2.35 -7.93
CA PHE A 86 13.09 1.17 -8.71
C PHE A 86 13.24 1.35 -10.23
N SER A 87 13.52 2.57 -10.69
CA SER A 87 13.48 2.92 -12.12
C SER A 87 12.15 2.50 -12.80
N ASN A 88 11.06 2.56 -12.04
CA ASN A 88 9.72 2.17 -12.45
C ASN A 88 8.75 3.30 -12.11
N ASN A 89 7.91 3.68 -13.08
CA ASN A 89 6.90 4.73 -12.90
C ASN A 89 5.60 4.20 -12.30
N ASP A 90 5.41 2.88 -12.25
CA ASP A 90 4.18 2.23 -11.79
C ASP A 90 4.26 1.91 -10.29
N ILE A 91 4.32 2.98 -9.48
CA ILE A 91 4.34 2.91 -8.02
C ILE A 91 3.19 3.76 -7.46
N ASP A 92 2.24 3.12 -6.77
CA ASP A 92 1.25 3.84 -5.98
C ASP A 92 1.69 3.92 -4.52
N VAL A 93 1.66 5.13 -3.99
CA VAL A 93 2.04 5.42 -2.61
C VAL A 93 0.83 5.90 -1.83
N VAL A 94 0.54 5.25 -0.71
CA VAL A 94 -0.56 5.64 0.18
C VAL A 94 0.00 6.09 1.53
N ILE A 95 -0.38 7.29 1.97
CA ILE A 95 -0.10 7.74 3.33
C ILE A 95 -1.28 7.32 4.21
N LEU A 96 -1.03 6.40 5.13
CA LEU A 96 -2.07 5.82 5.97
C LEU A 96 -2.67 6.83 6.95
N ASN A 97 -1.95 7.89 7.31
CA ASN A 97 -2.46 8.94 8.20
C ASN A 97 -3.72 9.62 7.60
N ASP A 98 -3.76 9.81 6.27
CA ASP A 98 -4.81 10.56 5.56
C ASP A 98 -5.72 9.68 4.70
N ALA A 99 -5.43 8.38 4.61
CA ALA A 99 -6.17 7.46 3.77
C ALA A 99 -7.62 7.24 4.29
N PRO A 100 -8.61 7.04 3.38
CA PRO A 100 -9.97 6.70 3.76
C PRO A 100 -10.04 5.43 4.63
N PRO A 101 -11.00 5.31 5.57
CA PRO A 101 -11.09 4.17 6.49
C PRO A 101 -11.12 2.80 5.80
N LEU A 102 -11.82 2.69 4.67
CA LEU A 102 -11.88 1.43 3.91
C LEU A 102 -10.50 1.04 3.34
N LEU A 103 -9.75 2.01 2.79
CA LEU A 103 -8.42 1.76 2.24
C LEU A 103 -7.43 1.41 3.36
N ARG A 104 -7.46 2.13 4.48
CA ARG A 104 -6.67 1.78 5.66
C ARG A 104 -6.95 0.35 6.13
N PHE A 105 -8.21 -0.04 6.21
CA PHE A 105 -8.58 -1.40 6.60
C PHE A 105 -8.03 -2.44 5.61
N GLN A 106 -8.16 -2.19 4.30
CA GLN A 106 -7.61 -3.08 3.28
C GLN A 106 -6.10 -3.25 3.42
N VAL A 107 -5.35 -2.16 3.58
CA VAL A 107 -3.89 -2.19 3.75
C VAL A 107 -3.50 -2.91 5.04
N VAL A 108 -4.09 -2.55 6.17
CA VAL A 108 -3.68 -3.08 7.48
C VAL A 108 -4.03 -4.55 7.64
N TYR A 109 -5.15 -4.99 7.04
CA TYR A 109 -5.65 -6.36 7.21
C TYR A 109 -5.16 -7.33 6.13
N HIS A 110 -4.91 -6.85 4.91
CA HIS A 110 -4.49 -7.70 3.78
C HIS A 110 -3.08 -7.41 3.28
N GLY A 111 -2.48 -6.28 3.66
CA GLY A 111 -1.11 -5.93 3.28
C GLY A 111 -0.07 -6.73 4.05
N GLN A 112 1.08 -6.94 3.40
CA GLN A 112 2.27 -7.52 3.99
C GLN A 112 3.12 -6.41 4.61
N VAL A 113 3.52 -6.56 5.87
CA VAL A 113 4.46 -5.64 6.53
C VAL A 113 5.86 -5.89 5.97
N ILE A 114 6.46 -4.88 5.35
CA ILE A 114 7.85 -4.93 4.84
C ILE A 114 8.81 -4.26 5.81
N PHE A 115 8.34 -3.25 6.54
CA PHE A 115 9.14 -2.53 7.52
C PHE A 115 8.28 -2.15 8.72
N SER A 116 8.81 -2.33 9.93
CA SER A 116 8.23 -1.77 11.14
C SER A 116 9.32 -1.27 12.09
N ARG A 117 9.27 0.02 12.40
CA ARG A 117 10.14 0.66 13.39
C ARG A 117 9.62 0.48 14.81
N SER A 118 8.30 0.48 14.97
CA SER A 118 7.61 0.42 16.27
C SER A 118 6.40 -0.48 16.17
N GLU A 119 6.56 -1.72 16.63
CA GLU A 119 5.47 -2.70 16.71
C GLU A 119 4.32 -2.19 17.60
N LYS A 120 4.64 -1.42 18.64
CA LYS A 120 3.64 -0.79 19.51
C LYS A 120 2.74 0.17 18.73
N GLU A 121 3.33 1.05 17.93
CA GLU A 121 2.57 2.02 17.13
C GLU A 121 1.82 1.33 15.98
N ARG A 122 2.43 0.32 15.37
CA ARG A 122 1.77 -0.53 14.37
C ARG A 122 0.50 -1.17 14.92
N LEU A 123 0.58 -1.78 16.11
CA LEU A 123 -0.57 -2.42 16.76
C LEU A 123 -1.62 -1.39 17.20
N ALA A 124 -1.20 -0.25 17.74
CA ALA A 124 -2.13 0.83 18.10
C ALA A 124 -2.90 1.34 16.86
N PHE A 125 -2.21 1.52 15.74
CA PHE A 125 -2.82 1.89 14.47
C PHE A 125 -3.76 0.79 13.95
N HIS A 126 -3.37 -0.48 14.08
CA HIS A 126 -4.22 -1.60 13.68
C HIS A 126 -5.56 -1.59 14.45
N VAL A 127 -5.51 -1.44 15.77
CA VAL A 127 -6.72 -1.36 16.60
C VAL A 127 -7.57 -0.15 16.23
N LYS A 128 -6.96 1.01 16.00
CA LYS A 128 -7.66 2.22 15.53
C LYS A 128 -8.39 1.97 14.21
N VAL A 129 -7.71 1.43 13.21
CA VAL A 129 -8.28 1.11 11.89
C VAL A 129 -9.41 0.09 11.99
N PHE A 130 -9.26 -0.93 12.83
CA PHE A 130 -10.30 -1.91 13.05
C PHE A 130 -11.58 -1.28 13.61
N ASN A 131 -11.46 -0.44 14.65
CA ASN A 131 -12.60 0.24 15.25
C ASN A 131 -13.30 1.17 14.26
N GLU A 132 -12.55 2.01 13.55
CA GLU A 132 -13.11 2.92 12.54
C GLU A 132 -13.81 2.16 11.41
N TYR A 133 -13.26 1.01 10.99
CA TYR A 133 -13.93 0.18 10.00
C TYR A 133 -15.26 -0.36 10.52
N GLN A 134 -15.33 -0.85 11.76
CA GLN A 134 -16.59 -1.34 12.33
C GLN A 134 -17.67 -0.26 12.35
N ASP A 135 -17.32 0.98 12.69
CA ASP A 135 -18.23 2.12 12.65
C ASP A 135 -18.65 2.49 11.22
N PHE A 136 -17.77 2.28 10.24
CA PHE A 136 -18.02 2.58 8.83
C PHE A 136 -18.79 1.48 8.08
N ARG A 137 -18.74 0.23 8.54
CA ARG A 137 -19.41 -0.93 7.89
C ARG A 137 -20.90 -0.74 7.60
N PRO A 138 -21.72 -0.16 8.50
CA PRO A 138 -23.14 0.10 8.20
C PRO A 138 -23.32 1.03 7.00
N PHE A 139 -22.48 2.07 6.88
CA PHE A 139 -22.54 3.01 5.76
C PHE A 139 -22.18 2.34 4.42
N LEU A 140 -21.20 1.42 4.42
CA LEU A 140 -20.85 0.63 3.24
C LEU A 140 -22.02 -0.27 2.79
N ALA A 141 -22.74 -0.88 3.73
CA ALA A 141 -23.90 -1.71 3.41
C ALA A 141 -24.99 -0.88 2.71
N VAL A 142 -25.27 0.32 3.24
CA VAL A 142 -26.24 1.26 2.65
C VAL A 142 -25.79 1.71 1.26
N GLN A 143 -24.52 2.13 1.08
CA GLN A 143 -23.99 2.51 -0.24
C GLN A 143 -24.13 1.38 -1.26
N ASN A 144 -23.79 0.15 -0.89
CA ASN A 144 -23.91 -1.01 -1.77
C ASN A 144 -25.36 -1.28 -2.19
N GLN A 145 -26.32 -1.14 -1.27
CA GLN A 145 -27.74 -1.30 -1.61
C GLN A 145 -28.18 -0.28 -2.67
N TYR A 146 -27.81 0.99 -2.52
CA TYR A 146 -28.13 2.02 -3.51
C TYR A 146 -27.40 1.81 -4.84
N PHE A 147 -26.14 1.37 -4.81
CA PHE A 147 -25.37 1.06 -6.01
C PHE A 147 -26.01 -0.07 -6.81
N VAL A 148 -26.33 -1.20 -6.16
CA VAL A 148 -26.99 -2.35 -6.79
C VAL A 148 -28.35 -1.95 -7.36
N ARG A 149 -29.13 -1.14 -6.64
CA ARG A 149 -30.41 -0.63 -7.13
C ARG A 149 -30.25 0.16 -8.43
N ARG A 150 -29.30 1.11 -8.47
CA ARG A 150 -29.02 1.92 -9.67
C ARG A 150 -28.56 1.07 -10.86
N LEU A 151 -27.76 0.03 -10.61
CA LEU A 151 -27.36 -0.90 -11.67
C LEU A 151 -28.56 -1.67 -12.23
N ARG A 152 -29.44 -2.21 -11.37
CA ARG A 152 -30.66 -2.91 -11.81
C ARG A 152 -31.58 -2.01 -12.63
N GLU A 153 -31.78 -0.77 -12.20
CA GLU A 153 -32.58 0.23 -12.92
C GLU A 153 -31.98 0.60 -14.29
N LYS A 154 -30.65 0.58 -14.43
CA LYS A 154 -30.00 0.76 -15.73
C LYS A 154 -30.14 -0.48 -16.62
N VAL A 155 -29.86 -1.67 -16.09
CA VAL A 155 -29.95 -2.93 -16.85
C VAL A 155 -31.37 -3.17 -17.37
N SER A 156 -32.39 -2.98 -16.53
CA SER A 156 -33.80 -3.12 -16.93
C SER A 156 -34.22 -2.17 -18.06
N ARG A 157 -33.67 -0.94 -18.10
CA ARG A 157 -33.90 0.01 -19.20
C ARG A 157 -33.21 -0.38 -20.50
N TYR A 158 -32.08 -1.07 -20.44
CA TYR A 158 -31.38 -1.56 -21.63
C TYR A 158 -31.98 -2.86 -22.18
N SER A 159 -32.54 -3.73 -21.33
CA SER A 159 -33.22 -4.97 -21.77
C SER A 159 -34.66 -4.78 -22.27
N SER A 160 -35.20 -3.56 -22.22
CA SER A 160 -36.56 -3.21 -22.70
C SER A 160 -36.54 -2.44 -24.04
N ARG A 161 -35.41 -2.44 -24.75
CA ARG A 161 -35.21 -1.92 -26.11
C ARG A 161 -34.64 -3.03 -26.99
#